data_AF-A0A537HTY2-F1
#
_entry.id   AF-A0A537HTY2-F1
#
_cell.length_a   1.000
_cell.length_b   1.000
_cell.length_c   1.000
_cell.angle_alpha   90.00
_cell.angle_beta   90.00
_cell.angle_gamma   90.00
#
_symmetry.space_group_name_H-M   'P 1'
#
loop_
_entity.id
_entity.type
_entity.pdbx_description
1 polymer ?
#
loop_
_entity_poly.entity_id
_entity_poly.type
_entity_poly.pdbx_seq_one_letter_code
_entity_poly.pdbx_strand_id
1 'polypeptide(L)'
;MVEEDSGGESGRKELLVNIRRLTIAVLDNLEEGSRDKTLDQGQKRLLSSTGSRLLRLWRSTLKDDAVSQGAAQARRTALECEEPNGSVMS
;
A
#
# COMPACT_ATOMS: atom_id res chain seq x y z
N MET A 1 -18.29 -17.86 17.68
CA MET A 1 -16.96 -17.80 17.05
C MET A 1 -17.13 -17.03 15.76
N VAL A 2 -16.75 -15.75 15.76
CA VAL A 2 -16.77 -14.91 14.55
C VAL A 2 -15.31 -14.55 14.32
N GLU A 3 -14.64 -15.37 13.51
CA GLU A 3 -13.24 -15.23 13.10
C GLU A 3 -13.22 -14.69 11.67
N GLU A 4 -13.55 -13.41 11.48
CA GLU A 4 -13.46 -12.77 10.17
C GLU A 4 -13.03 -11.30 10.33
N ASP A 5 -11.73 -11.01 10.22
CA ASP A 5 -11.18 -9.75 9.64
C ASP A 5 -9.63 -9.78 9.52
N SER A 6 -8.92 -10.71 10.16
CA SER A 6 -7.45 -10.66 10.25
C SER A 6 -6.70 -10.94 8.93
N GLY A 7 -7.36 -11.57 7.94
CA GLY A 7 -6.72 -11.98 6.68
C GLY A 7 -6.32 -10.81 5.77
N GLY A 8 -7.07 -9.70 5.80
CA GLY A 8 -6.83 -8.54 4.93
C GLY A 8 -5.61 -7.71 5.33
N GLU A 9 -5.36 -7.59 6.64
CA GLU A 9 -4.25 -6.79 7.18
C GLU A 9 -2.90 -7.49 7.02
N SER A 10 -2.89 -8.82 7.16
CA SER A 10 -1.70 -9.66 6.96
C SER A 10 -1.25 -9.67 5.49
N GLY A 11 -2.18 -9.87 4.54
CA GLY A 11 -1.87 -9.85 3.11
C GLY A 11 -1.41 -8.48 2.60
N ARG A 12 -1.95 -7.40 3.16
CA ARG A 12 -1.48 -6.03 2.88
C ARG A 12 -0.04 -5.83 3.34
N LYS A 13 0.28 -6.21 4.59
CA LYS A 13 1.62 -6.05 5.15
C LYS A 13 2.66 -6.81 4.31
N GLU A 14 2.31 -8.01 3.86
CA GLU A 14 3.12 -8.80 2.95
C GLU A 14 3.31 -8.13 1.59
N LEU A 15 2.24 -7.59 0.99
CA LEU A 15 2.31 -6.84 -0.26
C LEU A 15 3.25 -5.63 -0.16
N LEU A 16 3.16 -4.86 0.93
CA LEU A 16 4.04 -3.71 1.17
C LEU A 16 5.50 -4.12 1.33
N VAL A 17 5.75 -5.24 2.02
CA VAL A 17 7.10 -5.81 2.15
C VAL A 17 7.64 -6.24 0.78
N ASN A 18 6.83 -6.91 -0.03
CA ASN A 18 7.22 -7.36 -1.37
C ASN A 18 7.51 -6.19 -2.31
N ILE A 19 6.69 -5.13 -2.27
CA ILE A 19 6.93 -3.90 -3.03
C ILE A 19 8.24 -3.23 -2.59
N ARG A 20 8.49 -3.15 -1.27
CA ARG A 20 9.74 -2.59 -0.74
C ARG A 20 10.95 -3.37 -1.26
N ARG A 21 10.89 -4.71 -1.20
CA ARG A 21 11.96 -5.60 -1.71
C ARG A 21 12.21 -5.39 -3.20
N LEU A 22 11.14 -5.36 -4.01
CA LEU A 22 11.25 -5.14 -5.45
C LEU A 22 11.86 -3.76 -5.77
N THR A 23 11.44 -2.73 -5.04
CA THR A 23 11.96 -1.37 -5.23
C THR A 23 13.46 -1.31 -4.94
N ILE A 24 13.92 -1.92 -3.84
CA ILE A 24 15.35 -2.02 -3.51
C ILE A 24 16.11 -2.76 -4.61
N ALA A 25 15.64 -3.95 -5.01
CA ALA A 25 16.31 -4.73 -6.06
C ALA A 25 16.43 -3.96 -7.39
N VAL A 26 15.41 -3.21 -7.79
CA VAL A 26 15.47 -2.37 -8.99
C VAL A 26 16.48 -1.24 -8.83
N LEU A 27 16.53 -0.58 -7.67
CA LEU A 27 17.51 0.49 -7.41
C LEU A 27 18.95 -0.04 -7.36
N ASP A 28 19.18 -1.19 -6.73
CA ASP A 28 20.50 -1.82 -6.64
C ASP A 28 21.02 -2.21 -8.04
N ASN A 29 20.18 -2.86 -8.87
CA ASN A 29 20.53 -3.20 -10.25
C ASN A 29 20.83 -1.95 -11.10
N LEU A 30 20.15 -0.84 -10.83
CA LEU A 30 20.42 0.43 -11.51
C LEU A 30 21.74 1.06 -11.09
N GLU A 31 22.07 0.99 -9.80
CA GLU A 31 23.33 1.49 -9.27
C GLU A 31 24.50 0.64 -9.77
N GLU A 32 24.34 -0.68 -9.79
CA GLU A 32 25.31 -1.62 -10.35
C GLU A 32 25.51 -1.40 -11.86
N GLY A 33 24.43 -1.33 -12.64
CA GLY A 33 24.52 -1.03 -14.08
C GLY A 33 25.08 0.38 -14.38
N SER A 34 24.90 1.31 -13.46
CA SER A 34 25.52 2.64 -13.53
C SER A 34 27.03 2.60 -13.30
N ARG A 35 27.49 1.80 -12.32
CA ARG A 35 28.90 1.62 -11.96
C ARG A 35 29.68 0.84 -12.99
N ASP A 36 29.08 -0.21 -13.57
CA ASP A 36 29.73 -1.07 -14.55
C ASP A 36 29.78 -0.47 -15.97
N LYS A 37 29.33 0.78 -16.15
CA LYS A 37 29.16 1.47 -17.45
C LYS A 37 28.29 0.69 -18.45
N THR A 38 27.51 -0.28 -17.99
CA THR A 38 26.60 -1.06 -18.84
C THR A 38 25.36 -0.26 -19.23
N LEU A 39 25.05 0.81 -18.48
CA LEU A 39 23.98 1.75 -18.81
C LEU A 39 24.53 3.07 -19.37
N ASP A 40 24.06 3.47 -20.55
CA ASP A 40 24.30 4.79 -21.11
C ASP A 40 23.48 5.89 -20.38
N GLN A 41 23.81 7.16 -20.62
CA GLN A 41 23.16 8.30 -19.96
C GLN A 41 21.66 8.43 -20.31
N GLY A 42 21.23 7.99 -21.49
CA GLY A 42 19.83 7.89 -21.89
C GLY A 42 19.09 6.82 -21.09
N GLN A 43 19.68 5.64 -20.95
CA GLN A 43 19.12 4.54 -20.16
C GLN A 43 19.02 4.90 -18.67
N LYS A 44 20.05 5.53 -18.10
CA LYS A 44 20.02 6.04 -16.72
C LYS A 44 18.85 7.02 -16.51
N ARG A 45 18.69 7.99 -17.41
CA ARG A 45 17.59 8.97 -17.34
C ARG A 45 16.22 8.32 -17.48
N LEU A 46 16.07 7.37 -18.40
CA LEU A 46 14.82 6.64 -18.60
C LEU A 46 14.43 5.87 -17.33
N LEU A 47 15.38 5.16 -16.73
CA LEU A 47 15.14 4.38 -15.52
C LEU A 47 14.85 5.28 -14.31
N SER A 48 15.54 6.41 -14.16
CA SER A 48 15.21 7.40 -13.12
C SER A 48 13.79 7.99 -13.30
N SER A 49 13.40 8.29 -14.54
CA SER A 49 12.06 8.78 -14.89
C SER A 49 10.98 7.74 -14.56
N THR A 50 11.19 6.49 -15.00
CA THR A 50 10.27 5.38 -14.75
C THR A 50 10.16 5.07 -13.27
N GLY A 51 11.27 4.99 -12.54
CA GLY A 51 11.30 4.81 -11.09
C GLY A 51 10.54 5.92 -10.35
N SER A 52 10.75 7.18 -10.72
CA SER A 52 10.03 8.32 -10.13
C SER A 52 8.53 8.29 -10.42
N ARG A 53 8.11 7.77 -11.59
CA ARG A 53 6.70 7.59 -11.94
C ARG A 53 6.08 6.45 -11.13
N LEU A 54 6.81 5.34 -10.98
CA LEU A 54 6.40 4.20 -10.15
C LEU A 54 6.18 4.64 -8.70
N LEU A 55 7.14 5.35 -8.10
CA LEU A 55 7.04 5.83 -6.71
C LEU A 55 5.85 6.76 -6.50
N ARG A 56 5.54 7.62 -7.47
CA ARG A 56 4.36 8.49 -7.40
C ARG A 56 3.05 7.71 -7.48
N LEU A 57 2.96 6.73 -8.38
CA LEU A 57 1.79 5.85 -8.48
C LEU A 57 1.59 5.09 -7.17
N TRP A 58 2.66 4.51 -6.61
CA TRP A 58 2.61 3.83 -5.32
C TRP A 58 2.14 4.75 -4.20
N ARG A 59 2.67 5.97 -4.11
CA ARG A 59 2.21 6.95 -3.11
C ARG A 59 0.73 7.28 -3.27
N SER A 60 0.21 7.35 -4.50
CA SER A 60 -1.21 7.56 -4.75
C SER A 60 -2.04 6.38 -4.26
N THR A 61 -1.68 5.17 -4.67
CA THR A 61 -2.38 3.95 -4.28
C THR A 61 -2.43 3.80 -2.76
N LEU A 62 -1.32 4.03 -2.05
CA LEU A 62 -1.30 3.97 -0.58
C LEU A 62 -2.18 5.02 0.08
N LYS A 63 -2.31 6.22 -0.52
CA LYS A 63 -3.19 7.27 0.00
C LYS A 63 -4.66 6.93 -0.21
N ASP A 64 -5.03 6.52 -1.42
CA ASP A 64 -6.41 6.18 -1.76
C ASP A 64 -6.92 5.02 -0.89
N ASP A 65 -6.01 4.10 -0.59
CA ASP A 65 -6.24 2.95 0.26
C ASP A 65 -6.37 3.31 1.75
N ALA A 66 -5.52 4.21 2.26
CA ALA A 66 -5.66 4.74 3.63
C ALA A 66 -6.97 5.53 3.81
N VAL A 67 -7.39 6.28 2.79
CA VAL A 67 -8.69 6.99 2.77
C VAL A 67 -9.85 5.99 2.78
N SER A 68 -9.75 4.91 2.00
CA SER A 68 -10.76 3.85 1.94
C SER A 68 -10.89 3.10 3.26
N GLN A 69 -9.77 2.83 3.95
CA GLN A 69 -9.77 2.23 5.28
C GLN A 69 -10.38 3.17 6.34
N GLY A 70 -10.02 4.46 6.33
CA GLY A 70 -10.62 5.44 7.25
C GLY A 70 -12.14 5.55 7.06
N ALA A 71 -12.62 5.50 5.81
CA ALA A 71 -14.05 5.51 5.50
C ALA A 71 -14.75 4.20 5.92
N ALA A 72 -14.12 3.04 5.72
CA ALA A 72 -14.66 1.75 6.15
C ALA A 72 -14.74 1.64 7.68
N GLN A 73 -13.73 2.15 8.39
CA GLN A 73 -13.68 2.15 9.84
C GLN A 73 -14.70 3.14 10.44
N ALA A 74 -14.83 4.34 9.85
CA ALA A 74 -15.87 5.30 10.25
C ALA A 74 -17.29 4.74 10.07
N ARG A 75 -17.52 3.93 9.02
CA ARG A 75 -18.79 3.23 8.81
C ARG A 75 -19.03 2.13 9.83
N ARG A 76 -18.02 1.33 10.19
CA ARG A 76 -18.14 0.33 11.27
C ARG A 76 -18.47 1.00 12.61
N THR A 77 -17.78 2.06 12.97
CA THR A 77 -18.04 2.79 14.23
C THR A 77 -19.40 3.48 14.24
N ALA A 78 -19.92 3.90 13.08
CA ALA A 78 -21.25 4.48 12.98
C ALA A 78 -22.36 3.42 13.18
N LEU A 79 -22.16 2.21 12.65
CA LEU A 79 -23.09 1.09 12.82
C LEU A 79 -23.09 0.53 14.26
N GLU A 80 -21.94 0.54 14.95
CA GLU A 80 -21.86 0.15 16.37
C GLU A 80 -22.56 1.13 17.33
N CYS A 81 -22.76 2.40 16.92
CA CYS A 81 -23.55 3.37 17.66
C CYS A 81 -25.06 3.23 17.45
N GLU A 82 -25.49 2.46 16.43
CA GLU A 82 -26.90 2.24 16.07
C GLU A 82 -27.30 0.78 16.31
N GLU A 83 -27.16 0.27 17.54
CA GLU A 83 -27.97 -0.88 18.00
C GLU A 83 -28.84 -0.46 19.20
N PRO A 84 -30.09 -0.94 19.25
CA PRO A 84 -31.24 -0.14 19.62
C PRO A 84 -31.57 -0.23 21.11
N ASN A 85 -31.97 0.90 21.70
CA ASN A 85 -32.74 0.91 22.95
C ASN A 85 -34.09 0.23 22.70
N GLY A 86 -34.11 -1.10 22.78
CA GLY A 86 -35.29 -1.91 22.60
C GLY A 86 -35.27 -3.13 23.52
N SER A 87 -35.47 -2.90 24.82
CA SER A 87 -36.12 -3.82 25.81
C SER A 87 -35.94 -3.18 27.20
N VAL A 88 -36.94 -2.97 28.06
CA VAL A 88 -37.86 -3.95 28.62
C VAL A 88 -39.10 -3.23 29.21
N MET A 89 -40.25 -3.88 29.02
CA MET A 89 -41.56 -3.69 29.67
C MET A 89 -41.52 -3.45 31.19
N SER A 90 -42.35 -2.54 31.70
CA SER A 90 -43.55 -2.84 32.52
C SER A 90 -44.16 -1.56 33.06
#